data_AF-A0A382TPL3-F1
#
_entry.id   AF-A0A382TPL3-F1
#
_cell.length_a   1.000
_cell.length_b   1.000
_cell.length_c   1.000
_cell.angle_alpha   90.00
_cell.angle_beta   90.00
_cell.angle_gamma   90.00
#
_symmetry.space_group_name_H-M   'P 1'
#
loop_
_entity.id
_entity.type
_entity.pdbx_description
1 polymer ?
#
loop_
_entity_poly.entity_id
_entity_poly.type
_entity_poly.pdbx_seq_one_letter_code
_entity_poly.pdbx_strand_id
1 'polypeptide(L)'
;MKPLRDEKGRIKSLGYPVRYPHVKSQNFLDQKYRDRNINKLEYLVNGKWISRNYVPERMKYNNEFSKKFMRSEQGFFQQMGYRNSRRHISHINEWSGKLELGKRDDLVKHWQEQQKKYGDKCPITGVTLTMLRVKENRKSTITETNISPDRLFSSITYTKQNVLFTSALWNMKRGDSKFTDLKLIFKEELIARLYKIIQERYPNTIETIGGDIPSP
;
A
#
# COMPACT_ATOMS: atom_id res chain seq x y z
N MET A 1 37.23 -1.52 0.87
CA MET A 1 36.84 -1.34 2.30
C MET A 1 35.42 -1.85 2.49
N LYS A 2 35.08 -2.49 3.62
CA LYS A 2 33.72 -3.02 3.89
C LYS A 2 32.92 -2.04 4.76
N PRO A 3 31.61 -1.85 4.50
CA PRO A 3 30.76 -0.98 5.33
C PRO A 3 30.61 -1.54 6.75
N LEU A 4 30.70 -0.67 7.75
CA LEU A 4 30.43 -1.00 9.16
C LEU A 4 28.92 -1.13 9.38
N ARG A 5 28.50 -2.19 10.06
CA ARG A 5 27.09 -2.48 10.37
C ARG A 5 26.83 -2.47 11.87
N ASP A 6 25.60 -2.19 12.27
CA ASP A 6 25.14 -2.38 13.64
C ASP A 6 24.66 -3.81 13.89
N GLU A 7 24.30 -4.11 15.15
CA GLU A 7 23.76 -5.40 15.60
C GLU A 7 22.49 -5.83 14.84
N LYS A 8 21.77 -4.88 14.23
CA LYS A 8 20.58 -5.11 13.40
C LYS A 8 20.91 -5.21 11.91
N GLY A 9 22.20 -5.25 11.55
CA GLY A 9 22.69 -5.34 10.18
C GLY A 9 22.58 -4.04 9.37
N ARG A 10 22.21 -2.92 9.98
CA ARG A 10 22.06 -1.61 9.31
C ARG A 10 23.43 -0.97 9.08
N ILE A 11 23.66 -0.37 7.91
CA ILE A 11 24.92 0.33 7.60
C ILE A 11 25.07 1.56 8.50
N LYS A 12 26.06 1.54 9.41
CA LYS A 12 26.48 2.67 10.26
C LYS A 12 27.44 3.60 9.52
N SER A 13 28.41 3.05 8.79
CA SER A 13 29.37 3.81 7.98
C SER A 13 29.69 3.06 6.70
N LEU A 14 29.90 3.80 5.61
CA LEU A 14 30.27 3.22 4.32
C LEU A 14 31.79 2.99 4.19
N GLY A 15 32.59 3.54 5.11
CA GLY A 15 34.04 3.35 5.13
C GLY A 15 34.80 4.08 4.03
N TYR A 16 34.15 4.96 3.26
CA TYR A 16 34.79 5.81 2.25
C TYR A 16 35.14 7.19 2.84
N PRO A 17 36.19 7.86 2.33
CA PRO A 17 36.43 9.26 2.61
C PRO A 17 35.20 10.10 2.24
N VAL A 18 34.90 11.12 3.07
CA VAL A 18 33.70 11.94 2.94
C VAL A 18 34.06 13.41 2.77
N ARG A 19 33.29 14.14 1.97
CA ARG A 19 33.38 15.60 1.89
C ARG A 19 32.00 16.25 1.95
N TYR A 20 32.00 17.54 2.26
CA TYR A 20 30.81 18.39 2.28
C TYR A 20 31.02 19.51 1.26
N PRO A 21 30.56 19.34 0.00
CA PRO A 21 30.92 20.25 -1.10
C PRO A 21 30.39 21.68 -0.94
N HIS A 22 29.44 21.90 -0.02
CA HIS A 22 28.77 23.19 0.18
C HIS A 22 29.08 23.86 1.52
N VAL A 23 29.98 23.29 2.33
CA VAL A 23 30.43 23.92 3.58
C VAL A 23 31.65 24.77 3.28
N LYS A 24 31.53 26.10 3.45
CA LYS A 24 32.56 27.08 3.07
C LYS A 24 33.29 27.73 4.27
N SER A 25 32.92 27.46 5.52
CA SER A 25 33.39 28.24 6.68
C SER A 25 34.35 27.50 7.62
N GLN A 26 35.15 28.29 8.35
CA GLN A 26 36.05 27.88 9.44
C GLN A 26 35.33 27.14 10.59
N ASN A 27 34.01 27.36 10.77
CA ASN A 27 33.19 26.77 11.83
C ASN A 27 32.28 25.66 11.27
N PHE A 28 32.92 24.55 10.90
CA PHE A 28 32.31 23.35 10.31
C PHE A 28 31.10 22.80 11.11
N LEU A 29 31.12 22.90 12.45
CA LEU A 29 30.06 22.35 13.30
C LEU A 29 28.77 23.18 13.23
N ASP A 30 28.85 24.51 13.19
CA ASP A 30 27.67 25.39 13.22
C ASP A 30 26.87 25.34 11.92
N GLN A 31 27.54 25.24 10.76
CA GLN A 31 26.90 25.21 9.45
C GLN A 31 26.29 23.84 9.13
N LYS A 32 26.85 22.76 9.67
CA LYS A 32 26.37 21.38 9.47
C LYS A 32 24.95 21.16 10.01
N TYR A 33 24.56 21.84 11.08
CA TYR A 33 23.26 21.63 11.74
C TYR A 33 22.15 22.57 11.24
N ARG A 34 22.49 23.71 10.61
CA ARG A 34 21.50 24.69 10.13
C ARG A 34 20.82 24.27 8.82
N ASP A 35 21.56 23.66 7.89
CA ASP A 35 21.05 23.38 6.54
C ASP A 35 21.12 21.90 6.14
N ARG A 36 20.20 21.08 6.67
CA ARG A 36 20.08 19.65 6.32
C ARG A 36 19.85 19.39 4.82
N ASN A 37 19.33 20.37 4.09
CA ASN A 37 19.04 20.26 2.65
C ASN A 37 20.21 20.67 1.74
N ILE A 38 21.15 21.50 2.22
CA ILE A 38 22.28 22.03 1.43
C ILE A 38 23.52 21.13 1.57
N ASN A 39 23.70 20.49 2.73
CA ASN A 39 24.90 19.71 3.03
C ASN A 39 24.75 18.23 2.64
N LYS A 40 24.55 17.97 1.34
CA LYS A 40 24.56 16.59 0.81
C LYS A 40 25.98 16.05 0.84
N LEU A 41 26.21 15.07 1.73
CA LEU A 41 27.49 14.38 1.86
C LEU A 41 27.86 13.63 0.58
N GLU A 42 29.12 13.75 0.18
CA GLU A 42 29.70 12.98 -0.92
C GLU A 42 30.77 12.01 -0.42
N TYR A 43 30.91 10.89 -1.13
CA TYR A 43 31.86 9.82 -0.83
C TYR A 43 32.83 9.65 -1.98
N LEU A 44 34.12 9.49 -1.68
CA LEU A 44 35.14 9.22 -2.69
C LEU A 44 35.15 7.72 -3.01
N VAL A 45 34.65 7.35 -4.19
CA VAL A 45 34.57 5.96 -4.66
C VAL A 45 35.25 5.88 -6.02
N ASN A 46 36.28 5.02 -6.16
CA ASN A 46 37.05 4.83 -7.40
C ASN A 46 37.53 6.16 -8.02
N GLY A 47 38.04 7.08 -7.18
CA GLY A 47 38.55 8.38 -7.61
C GLY A 47 37.48 9.44 -7.94
N LYS A 48 36.19 9.11 -7.82
CA LYS A 48 35.07 10.04 -8.09
C LYS A 48 34.28 10.33 -6.81
N TRP A 49 33.89 11.58 -6.64
CA TRP A 49 32.97 11.99 -5.58
C TRP A 49 31.54 11.75 -6.01
N ILE A 50 30.81 10.93 -5.25
CA ILE A 50 29.42 10.56 -5.55
C ILE A 50 28.52 10.74 -4.33
N SER A 51 27.24 11.02 -4.56
CA SER A 51 26.27 11.14 -3.47
C SER A 51 26.08 9.80 -2.75
N ARG A 52 25.67 9.86 -1.47
CA ARG A 52 25.38 8.69 -0.63
C ARG A 52 24.53 7.62 -1.32
N ASN A 53 23.55 8.04 -2.12
CA ASN A 53 22.59 7.14 -2.76
C ASN A 53 23.18 6.37 -3.94
N TYR A 54 24.32 6.81 -4.49
CA TYR A 54 25.01 6.16 -5.60
C TYR A 54 26.20 5.28 -5.16
N VAL A 55 26.50 5.24 -3.87
CA VAL A 55 27.54 4.35 -3.34
C VAL A 55 27.13 2.88 -3.56
N PRO A 56 27.91 2.05 -4.26
CA PRO A 56 27.50 0.71 -4.70
C PRO A 56 26.95 -0.19 -3.57
N GLU A 57 27.60 -0.21 -2.41
CA GLU A 57 27.20 -1.00 -1.25
C GLU A 57 25.88 -0.49 -0.64
N ARG A 58 25.68 0.83 -0.65
CA ARG A 58 24.42 1.45 -0.21
C ARG A 58 23.30 1.13 -1.18
N MET A 59 23.56 1.23 -2.48
CA MET A 59 22.60 0.86 -3.52
C MET A 59 22.20 -0.60 -3.40
N LYS A 60 23.18 -1.51 -3.25
CA LYS A 60 22.93 -2.94 -3.03
C LYS A 60 22.08 -3.19 -1.80
N TYR A 61 22.44 -2.60 -0.66
CA TYR A 61 21.68 -2.72 0.58
C TYR A 61 20.25 -2.18 0.45
N ASN A 62 20.07 -0.99 -0.14
CA ASN A 62 18.75 -0.41 -0.35
C ASN A 62 17.92 -1.29 -1.28
N ASN A 63 18.52 -1.82 -2.37
CA ASN A 63 17.84 -2.72 -3.29
C ASN A 63 17.39 -4.01 -2.60
N GLU A 64 18.24 -4.62 -1.79
CA GLU A 64 17.90 -5.84 -1.03
C GLU A 64 16.84 -5.56 0.04
N PHE A 65 17.01 -4.50 0.83
CA PHE A 65 16.06 -4.08 1.85
C PHE A 65 14.69 -3.75 1.24
N SER A 66 14.66 -2.95 0.17
CA SER A 66 13.44 -2.61 -0.56
C SER A 66 12.80 -3.86 -1.15
N LYS A 67 13.57 -4.80 -1.73
CA LYS A 67 13.02 -6.08 -2.22
C LYS A 67 12.38 -6.89 -1.08
N LYS A 68 13.02 -6.97 0.08
CA LYS A 68 12.50 -7.68 1.26
C LYS A 68 11.24 -7.01 1.81
N PHE A 69 11.29 -5.70 2.02
CA PHE A 69 10.14 -4.92 2.48
C PHE A 69 8.96 -5.01 1.50
N MET A 70 9.21 -4.92 0.20
CA MET A 70 8.17 -5.03 -0.81
C MET A 70 7.58 -6.44 -0.94
N ARG A 71 8.17 -7.45 -0.31
CA ARG A 71 7.59 -8.80 -0.21
C ARG A 71 6.90 -9.05 1.13
N SER A 72 7.04 -8.14 2.10
CA SER A 72 6.35 -8.27 3.38
C SER A 72 4.92 -7.73 3.29
N GLU A 73 4.09 -8.18 4.22
CA GLU A 73 2.73 -7.66 4.43
C GLU A 73 2.73 -6.13 4.56
N GLN A 74 3.65 -5.58 5.35
CA GLN A 74 3.78 -4.14 5.53
C GLN A 74 4.06 -3.40 4.22
N GLY A 75 4.96 -3.90 3.37
CA GLY A 75 5.24 -3.26 2.08
C GLY A 75 4.11 -3.49 1.05
N PHE A 76 3.32 -4.54 1.22
CA PHE A 76 2.12 -4.76 0.43
C PHE A 76 1.05 -3.70 0.75
N PHE A 77 0.70 -3.55 2.03
CA PHE A 77 -0.30 -2.57 2.47
C PHE A 77 0.17 -1.12 2.37
N GLN A 78 1.48 -0.84 2.47
CA GLN A 78 2.01 0.50 2.20
C GLN A 78 1.69 0.97 0.78
N GLN A 79 1.89 0.09 -0.22
CA GLN A 79 1.54 0.41 -1.61
C GLN A 79 0.04 0.49 -1.82
N MET A 80 -0.74 -0.34 -1.13
CA MET A 80 -2.19 -0.26 -1.18
C MET A 80 -2.70 1.07 -0.63
N GLY A 81 -2.21 1.50 0.54
CA GLY A 81 -2.59 2.79 1.14
C GLY A 81 -2.24 3.99 0.25
N TYR A 82 -1.07 3.95 -0.40
CA TYR A 82 -0.71 4.96 -1.39
C TYR A 82 -1.71 5.00 -2.56
N ARG A 83 -2.11 3.84 -3.10
CA ARG A 83 -3.09 3.76 -4.19
C ARG A 83 -4.48 4.23 -3.77
N ASN A 84 -4.95 3.82 -2.59
CA ASN A 84 -6.23 4.25 -2.03
C ASN A 84 -6.26 5.77 -1.83
N SER A 85 -5.20 6.34 -1.26
CA SER A 85 -5.08 7.78 -1.06
C SER A 85 -5.12 8.55 -2.39
N ARG A 86 -4.37 8.10 -3.40
CA ARG A 86 -4.39 8.75 -4.72
C ARG A 86 -5.76 8.69 -5.36
N ARG A 87 -6.42 7.53 -5.31
CA ARG A 87 -7.78 7.38 -5.84
C ARG A 87 -8.78 8.28 -5.14
N HIS A 88 -8.75 8.34 -3.80
CA HIS A 88 -9.61 9.25 -3.05
C HIS A 88 -9.41 10.71 -3.47
N ILE A 89 -8.16 11.17 -3.64
CA ILE A 89 -7.87 12.53 -4.11
C ILE A 89 -8.43 12.76 -5.51
N SER A 90 -8.29 11.79 -6.41
CA SER A 90 -8.83 11.88 -7.78
C SER A 90 -10.36 11.95 -7.84
N HIS A 91 -11.06 11.42 -6.83
CA HIS A 91 -12.52 11.36 -6.77
C HIS A 91 -13.08 12.13 -5.55
N ILE A 92 -12.37 13.16 -5.09
CA ILE A 92 -12.70 13.87 -3.85
C ILE A 92 -14.08 14.54 -3.89
N ASN A 93 -14.54 14.91 -5.09
CA ASN A 93 -15.84 15.55 -5.34
C ASN A 93 -16.95 14.54 -5.70
N GLU A 94 -16.60 13.28 -5.94
CA GLU A 94 -17.53 12.24 -6.41
C GLU A 94 -17.85 11.22 -5.31
N TRP A 95 -16.88 10.97 -4.42
CA TRP A 95 -17.03 9.97 -3.38
C TRP A 95 -17.34 10.60 -2.03
N SER A 96 -18.32 10.05 -1.35
CA SER A 96 -18.67 10.44 0.01
C SER A 96 -17.77 9.76 1.06
N GLY A 97 -17.75 10.35 2.25
CA GLY A 97 -17.04 9.84 3.43
C GLY A 97 -15.59 10.31 3.55
N LYS A 98 -15.01 10.08 4.74
CA LYS A 98 -13.63 10.42 5.07
C LYS A 98 -12.70 9.25 4.77
N LEU A 99 -11.55 9.49 4.14
CA LEU A 99 -10.55 8.45 3.93
C LEU A 99 -10.00 7.92 5.28
N GLU A 100 -10.21 6.64 5.55
CA GLU A 100 -9.67 5.96 6.75
C GLU A 100 -8.56 4.98 6.39
N LEU A 101 -8.69 4.29 5.24
CA LEU A 101 -7.76 3.24 4.81
C LEU A 101 -6.75 3.74 3.77
N GLY A 102 -6.15 4.90 4.06
CA GLY A 102 -5.10 5.52 3.26
C GLY A 102 -3.68 5.22 3.77
N LYS A 103 -3.53 4.77 5.01
CA LYS A 103 -2.24 4.47 5.64
C LYS A 103 -2.05 2.97 5.82
N ARG A 104 -0.78 2.55 5.84
CA ARG A 104 -0.39 1.15 6.01
C ARG A 104 -0.97 0.54 7.29
N ASP A 105 -0.84 1.22 8.42
CA ASP A 105 -1.17 0.63 9.73
C ASP A 105 -2.68 0.43 9.89
N ASP A 106 -3.49 1.36 9.37
CA ASP A 106 -4.95 1.23 9.33
C ASP A 106 -5.39 0.05 8.47
N LEU A 107 -4.74 -0.15 7.31
CA LEU A 107 -5.00 -1.29 6.42
C LEU A 107 -4.60 -2.63 7.04
N VAL A 108 -3.42 -2.71 7.69
CA VAL A 108 -2.96 -3.93 8.36
C VAL A 108 -3.90 -4.30 9.52
N LYS A 109 -4.31 -3.32 10.32
CA LYS A 109 -5.27 -3.54 11.41
C LYS A 109 -6.60 -4.05 10.87
N HIS A 110 -7.13 -3.42 9.83
CA HIS A 110 -8.39 -3.83 9.19
C HIS A 110 -8.28 -5.25 8.59
N TRP A 111 -7.12 -5.60 8.03
CA TRP A 111 -6.88 -6.93 7.49
C TRP A 111 -6.87 -7.99 8.58
N GLN A 112 -6.18 -7.73 9.70
CA GLN A 112 -6.15 -8.63 10.85
C GLN A 112 -7.53 -8.82 11.48
N GLU A 113 -8.34 -7.76 11.55
CA GLU A 113 -9.74 -7.85 12.00
C GLU A 113 -10.56 -8.74 11.06
N GLN A 114 -10.36 -8.63 9.75
CA GLN A 114 -11.00 -9.51 8.78
C GLN A 114 -10.52 -10.97 8.90
N GLN A 115 -9.22 -11.20 9.08
CA GLN A 115 -8.65 -12.54 9.27
C GLN A 115 -9.22 -13.24 10.49
N LYS A 116 -9.47 -12.52 11.59
CA LYS A 116 -10.12 -13.10 12.78
C LYS A 116 -11.52 -13.64 12.48
N LYS A 117 -12.23 -13.03 11.53
CA LYS A 117 -13.61 -13.42 11.18
C LYS A 117 -13.68 -14.47 10.06
N TYR A 118 -12.84 -14.36 9.05
CA TYR A 118 -12.93 -15.18 7.82
C TYR A 118 -11.68 -16.02 7.54
N GLY A 119 -10.65 -15.92 8.37
CA GLY A 119 -9.31 -16.43 8.08
C GLY A 119 -8.66 -15.70 6.91
N ASP A 120 -7.68 -16.36 6.28
CA ASP A 120 -6.95 -15.85 5.12
C ASP A 120 -7.74 -16.01 3.81
N LYS A 121 -9.07 -16.10 3.87
CA LYS A 121 -9.92 -16.37 2.70
C LYS A 121 -10.68 -15.12 2.28
N CYS A 122 -10.99 -15.03 1.00
CA CYS A 122 -11.92 -14.05 0.48
C CYS A 122 -13.31 -14.32 1.07
N PRO A 123 -13.94 -13.34 1.76
CA PRO A 123 -15.24 -13.55 2.40
C PRO A 123 -16.36 -13.91 1.42
N ILE A 124 -16.18 -13.59 0.13
CA ILE A 124 -17.18 -13.86 -0.92
C ILE A 124 -16.85 -15.16 -1.65
N THR A 125 -15.67 -15.25 -2.26
CA THR A 125 -15.31 -16.39 -3.13
C THR A 125 -14.75 -17.60 -2.38
N GLY A 126 -14.30 -17.44 -1.12
CA GLY A 126 -13.67 -18.50 -0.33
C GLY A 126 -12.22 -18.82 -0.72
N VAL A 127 -11.68 -18.21 -1.78
CA VAL A 127 -10.30 -18.40 -2.24
C VAL A 127 -9.31 -17.82 -1.22
N THR A 128 -8.22 -18.55 -0.97
CA THR A 128 -7.13 -18.06 -0.11
C THR A 128 -6.48 -16.82 -0.71
N LEU A 129 -6.45 -15.75 0.07
CA LEU A 129 -5.88 -14.47 -0.31
C LEU A 129 -4.37 -14.49 -0.13
N THR A 130 -3.69 -13.81 -1.05
CA THR A 130 -2.24 -13.80 -1.14
C THR A 130 -1.70 -12.38 -1.27
N MET A 131 -0.40 -12.22 -1.03
CA MET A 131 0.33 -10.96 -1.25
C MET A 131 1.45 -11.13 -2.28
N LEU A 132 1.34 -12.18 -3.10
CA LEU A 132 2.34 -12.53 -4.10
C LEU A 132 2.49 -11.39 -5.11
N ARG A 133 3.72 -11.15 -5.55
CA ARG A 133 4.03 -10.22 -6.62
C ARG A 133 4.82 -10.96 -7.67
N VAL A 134 4.19 -11.18 -8.81
CA VAL A 134 4.88 -11.73 -9.99
C VAL A 134 5.56 -10.56 -10.68
N LYS A 135 6.87 -10.66 -10.86
CA LYS A 135 7.64 -9.69 -11.65
C LYS A 135 7.96 -10.31 -12.99
N GLU A 136 7.46 -9.70 -14.04
CA GLU A 136 7.78 -10.06 -15.42
C GLU A 136 8.22 -8.80 -16.15
N ASN A 137 9.41 -8.80 -16.74
CA ASN A 137 9.94 -7.69 -17.55
C ASN A 137 9.78 -6.29 -16.90
N ARG A 138 10.18 -6.17 -15.62
CA ARG A 138 10.07 -4.95 -14.77
C ARG A 138 8.64 -4.50 -14.43
N LYS A 139 7.60 -5.16 -14.94
CA LYS A 139 6.21 -4.95 -14.52
C LYS A 139 5.87 -5.90 -13.37
N SER A 140 5.19 -5.36 -12.35
CA SER A 140 4.62 -6.19 -11.27
C SER A 140 3.18 -6.47 -11.62
N THR A 141 2.83 -7.74 -11.84
CA THR A 141 1.46 -8.16 -12.09
C THR A 141 0.81 -8.60 -10.78
N ILE A 142 -0.43 -8.15 -10.56
CA ILE A 142 -1.27 -8.60 -9.46
C ILE A 142 -1.84 -9.95 -9.86
N THR A 143 -1.67 -10.96 -9.02
CA THR A 143 -2.30 -12.27 -9.24
C THR A 143 -3.78 -12.22 -8.87
N GLU A 144 -4.58 -13.11 -9.46
CA GLU A 144 -6.02 -13.19 -9.19
C GLU A 144 -6.37 -13.38 -7.71
N THR A 145 -5.50 -14.07 -6.98
CA THR A 145 -5.64 -14.36 -5.55
C THR A 145 -5.09 -13.25 -4.65
N ASN A 146 -4.56 -12.15 -5.20
CA ASN A 146 -4.04 -11.08 -4.36
C ASN A 146 -5.14 -10.39 -3.57
N ILE A 147 -4.82 -9.97 -2.34
CA ILE A 147 -5.68 -9.10 -1.54
C ILE A 147 -5.94 -7.79 -2.31
N SER A 148 -7.21 -7.44 -2.44
CA SER A 148 -7.68 -6.22 -3.07
C SER A 148 -8.67 -5.48 -2.14
N PRO A 149 -8.58 -4.14 -2.02
CA PRO A 149 -9.53 -3.35 -1.22
C PRO A 149 -10.78 -3.06 -2.06
N ASP A 150 -11.77 -3.94 -1.96
CA ASP A 150 -13.06 -3.83 -2.64
C ASP A 150 -13.96 -2.87 -1.88
N ARG A 151 -14.51 -1.86 -2.57
CA ARG A 151 -15.45 -0.89 -1.97
C ARG A 151 -16.87 -1.39 -2.18
N LEU A 152 -17.57 -1.79 -1.13
CA LEU A 152 -18.92 -2.34 -1.24
C LEU A 152 -19.83 -1.40 -2.03
N PHE A 153 -19.76 -0.10 -1.74
CA PHE A 153 -20.37 0.97 -2.50
C PHE A 153 -19.29 1.81 -3.21
N SER A 154 -19.36 1.89 -4.54
CA SER A 154 -18.39 2.62 -5.38
C SER A 154 -18.46 4.15 -5.22
N SER A 155 -19.58 4.67 -4.70
CA SER A 155 -19.77 6.08 -4.36
C SER A 155 -19.21 6.47 -2.99
N ILE A 156 -18.77 5.52 -2.17
CA ILE A 156 -18.17 5.79 -0.85
C ILE A 156 -16.65 5.56 -0.95
N THR A 157 -15.85 6.40 -0.28
CA THR A 157 -14.40 6.26 -0.24
C THR A 157 -13.93 5.02 0.57
N TYR A 158 -12.61 4.87 0.73
CA TYR A 158 -11.99 3.77 1.46
C TYR A 158 -12.12 3.95 2.99
N THR A 159 -13.29 3.59 3.53
CA THR A 159 -13.59 3.52 4.97
C THR A 159 -13.51 2.07 5.48
N LYS A 160 -13.38 1.86 6.80
CA LYS A 160 -13.42 0.52 7.41
C LYS A 160 -14.75 -0.20 7.15
N GLN A 161 -15.85 0.55 7.20
CA GLN A 161 -17.18 0.02 6.94
C GLN A 161 -17.34 -0.40 5.47
N ASN A 162 -16.87 0.44 4.52
CA ASN A 162 -17.09 0.24 3.09
C ASN A 162 -16.08 -0.72 2.44
N VAL A 163 -14.87 -0.88 3.00
CA VAL A 163 -13.83 -1.71 2.40
C VAL A 163 -13.88 -3.15 2.91
N LEU A 164 -13.99 -4.08 1.97
CA LEU A 164 -13.83 -5.50 2.19
C LEU A 164 -12.56 -5.97 1.46
N PHE A 165 -11.67 -6.70 2.13
CA PHE A 165 -10.55 -7.32 1.45
C PHE A 165 -11.02 -8.57 0.71
N THR A 166 -10.92 -8.55 -0.61
CA THR A 166 -11.35 -9.64 -1.50
C THR A 166 -10.20 -10.09 -2.40
N SER A 167 -10.45 -11.09 -3.24
CA SER A 167 -9.51 -11.46 -4.28
C SER A 167 -9.50 -10.40 -5.38
N ALA A 168 -8.33 -10.14 -5.97
CA ALA A 168 -8.22 -9.21 -7.10
C ALA A 168 -9.15 -9.61 -8.24
N LEU A 169 -9.30 -10.91 -8.50
CA LEU A 169 -10.24 -11.42 -9.51
C LEU A 169 -11.69 -11.00 -9.23
N TRP A 170 -12.15 -11.16 -7.99
CA TRP A 170 -13.50 -10.71 -7.61
C TRP A 170 -13.68 -9.22 -7.86
N ASN A 171 -12.77 -8.40 -7.35
CA ASN A 171 -12.86 -6.94 -7.50
C ASN A 171 -12.85 -6.52 -8.98
N MET A 172 -12.00 -7.14 -9.81
CA MET A 172 -11.94 -6.86 -11.25
C MET A 172 -13.22 -7.28 -11.98
N LYS A 173 -13.77 -8.46 -11.66
CA LYS A 173 -15.00 -8.97 -12.30
C LYS A 173 -16.23 -8.18 -11.88
N ARG A 174 -16.29 -7.75 -10.61
CA ARG A 174 -17.39 -6.93 -10.09
C ARG A 174 -17.35 -5.54 -10.73
N GLY A 175 -16.16 -4.93 -10.79
CA GLY A 175 -15.99 -3.59 -11.32
C GLY A 175 -16.93 -2.60 -10.63
N ASP A 176 -17.58 -1.75 -11.43
CA ASP A 176 -18.60 -0.80 -10.99
C ASP A 176 -20.03 -1.29 -11.30
N SER A 177 -20.21 -2.61 -11.46
CA SER A 177 -21.53 -3.20 -11.76
C SER A 177 -22.53 -2.90 -10.64
N LYS A 178 -23.78 -2.58 -11.01
CA LYS A 178 -24.86 -2.39 -10.04
C LYS A 178 -25.20 -3.71 -9.37
N PHE A 179 -25.69 -3.66 -8.14
CA PHE A 179 -26.10 -4.85 -7.38
C PHE A 179 -27.15 -5.70 -8.10
N THR A 180 -28.06 -5.06 -8.84
CA THR A 180 -29.07 -5.72 -9.67
C THR A 180 -28.45 -6.62 -10.73
N ASP A 181 -27.33 -6.18 -11.31
CA ASP A 181 -26.71 -6.82 -12.46
C ASP A 181 -25.75 -7.94 -12.03
N LEU A 182 -25.35 -7.96 -10.76
CA LEU A 182 -24.45 -8.99 -10.22
C LEU A 182 -25.03 -10.40 -10.32
N LYS A 183 -26.36 -10.55 -10.29
CA LYS A 183 -27.05 -11.84 -10.47
C LYS A 183 -26.88 -12.40 -11.89
N LEU A 184 -26.63 -11.55 -12.88
CA LEU A 184 -26.37 -11.95 -14.27
C LEU A 184 -24.92 -12.41 -14.47
N ILE A 185 -24.01 -11.98 -13.60
CA ILE A 185 -22.56 -12.17 -13.75
C ILE A 185 -22.05 -13.31 -12.86
N PHE A 186 -22.62 -13.46 -11.67
CA PHE A 186 -22.11 -14.35 -10.63
C PHE A 186 -23.14 -15.36 -10.16
N LYS A 187 -22.63 -16.49 -9.64
CA LYS A 187 -23.44 -17.51 -8.97
C LYS A 187 -24.19 -16.91 -7.78
N GLU A 188 -25.45 -17.32 -7.60
CA GLU A 188 -26.32 -16.84 -6.52
C GLU A 188 -25.71 -16.95 -5.13
N GLU A 189 -24.95 -18.02 -4.86
CA GLU A 189 -24.26 -18.22 -3.58
C GLU A 189 -23.28 -17.07 -3.25
N LEU A 190 -22.52 -16.59 -4.24
CA LEU A 190 -21.58 -15.49 -4.04
C LEU A 190 -22.32 -14.18 -3.76
N ILE A 191 -23.46 -13.99 -4.43
CA ILE A 191 -24.32 -12.83 -4.24
C ILE A 191 -24.96 -12.86 -2.85
N ALA A 192 -25.45 -14.01 -2.40
CA ALA A 192 -25.99 -14.20 -1.05
C ALA A 192 -24.94 -13.87 0.03
N ARG A 193 -23.69 -14.32 -0.14
CA ARG A 193 -22.58 -13.97 0.77
C ARG A 193 -22.29 -12.47 0.78
N LEU A 194 -22.27 -11.83 -0.39
CA LEU A 194 -22.09 -10.37 -0.49
C LEU A 194 -23.20 -9.62 0.23
N TYR A 195 -24.47 -9.96 -0.01
CA TYR A 195 -25.61 -9.32 0.64
C TYR A 195 -25.61 -9.49 2.15
N LYS A 196 -25.26 -10.69 2.64
CA LYS A 196 -25.09 -10.92 4.08
C LYS A 196 -24.05 -9.98 4.68
N ILE A 197 -22.89 -9.81 4.02
CA ILE A 197 -21.84 -8.90 4.48
C ILE A 197 -22.32 -7.44 4.46
N ILE A 198 -23.07 -7.03 3.44
CA ILE A 198 -23.64 -5.68 3.35
C ILE A 198 -24.62 -5.45 4.50
N GLN A 199 -25.55 -6.38 4.74
CA GLN A 199 -26.51 -6.29 5.84
C GLN A 199 -25.80 -6.19 7.21
N GLU A 200 -24.76 -6.99 7.44
CA GLU A 200 -23.98 -6.94 8.69
C GLU A 200 -23.27 -5.59 8.89
N ARG A 201 -22.82 -4.94 7.80
CA ARG A 201 -22.09 -3.67 7.87
C ARG A 201 -23.00 -2.45 7.77
N TYR A 202 -24.17 -2.61 7.17
CA TYR A 202 -25.15 -1.58 6.86
C TYR A 202 -26.57 -2.13 7.12
N PRO A 203 -26.96 -2.30 8.39
CA PRO A 203 -28.22 -2.97 8.76
C PRO A 203 -29.47 -2.24 8.24
N ASN A 204 -29.37 -0.94 7.99
CA ASN A 204 -30.49 -0.10 7.54
C ASN A 204 -30.63 -0.01 6.01
N THR A 205 -29.80 -0.72 5.23
CA THR A 205 -29.72 -0.54 3.76
C THR A 205 -30.63 -1.50 2.98
N ILE A 206 -31.28 -2.47 3.62
CA ILE A 206 -32.13 -3.46 2.93
C ILE A 206 -33.39 -2.84 2.32
N GLU A 207 -33.90 -1.73 2.87
CA GLU A 207 -35.03 -1.01 2.27
C GLU A 207 -34.64 -0.24 1.00
N THR A 208 -33.34 -0.01 0.74
CA THR A 208 -32.81 0.84 -0.33
C THR A 208 -32.08 0.10 -1.45
N ILE A 209 -31.88 -1.22 -1.37
CA ILE A 209 -31.27 -1.99 -2.49
C ILE A 209 -32.26 -2.13 -3.67
N GLY A 210 -33.53 -1.74 -3.48
CA GLY A 210 -34.54 -1.59 -4.53
C GLY A 210 -34.73 -0.17 -5.08
N GLY A 211 -34.01 0.84 -4.58
CA GLY A 211 -34.20 2.23 -5.01
C GLY A 211 -33.00 3.10 -4.69
N ASP A 212 -32.50 3.79 -5.71
CA ASP A 212 -31.37 4.72 -5.71
C ASP A 212 -31.09 5.37 -4.35
N ILE A 213 -29.85 5.23 -3.86
CA ILE A 213 -29.39 5.96 -2.68
C ILE A 213 -29.41 7.46 -3.04
N PRO A 214 -30.13 8.31 -2.28
CA PRO A 214 -30.11 9.75 -2.53
C PRO A 214 -28.70 10.28 -2.23
N SER A 215 -28.18 11.08 -3.14
CA SER A 215 -26.98 11.88 -2.87
C SER A 215 -27.30 12.88 -1.76
N PRO A 216 -26.37 13.13 -0.81
CA PRO A 216 -26.49 14.24 0.12
C PRO A 216 -26.52 15.59 -0.61
#